data_AF-A0A9N8EMX1-F1
#
_entry.id   AF-A0A9N8EMX1-F1
#
_cell.length_a   1.000
_cell.length_b   1.000
_cell.length_c   1.000
_cell.angle_alpha   90.00
_cell.angle_beta   90.00
_cell.angle_gamma   90.00
#
_symmetry.space_group_name_H-M   'P 1'
#
loop_
_entity.id
_entity.type
_entity.pdbx_description
1 polymer ?
#
loop_
_entity_poly.entity_id
_entity_poly.type
_entity_poly.pdbx_seq_one_letter_code
_entity_poly.pdbx_strand_id
1 'polypeptide(L)'
;MSYDPKKEKEHIGYRQYRVLTIKVACVLLVAVGVAVAVKMQDKMVGTMDSISKEENTTQQLRPKVTESSVMEQQDSTTETTTSAGSETSEKATAPIGKKQDKDLGTLEDKEDSAALPDLPFDDDRPIFVLSLPFNGDLVMPRYFKCAGVNKVGRYWTHPDPSEAARRPLGRCLQFNMEQMMNKSSTNPISTITEGCGRQSVWMDLQYIHPPRTKGSILRSHQCFDPVLFPGALENLYKAYPQAIIVTAQHKYFPRLWLDALPKDLKTHWKKWCNPTHADAFPKSSKATATADAQYIEFYNNYYQKLDEFVEKHQGWGRVSINLDEDPDVTAKQLEEELKLPQKCWKDAVKGEMADAAGSARRPMDISFPILVTSLPKSGAATAQQYFACGLGGWTAAHQWTTPSDSTPDNPLRDVPIGQCLQQNFKIDHKKDVFKGCGHARVWSDVGFMRSTQGKCYYPTLDEDFMDAFANYYPHATIFHAVRDAKEWLTSTKVTKLPERWSAAENCVGFPDDPTEEAMWHDFYNNYTQRIRKFAASHVNMTYIEIPLTDDGAQHLQSIFGFHPKCWGTKMAREIDQ
;
A
#
# COMPACT_ATOMS: atom_id res chain seq x y z
N MET A 1 -40.20 16.03 -49.85
CA MET A 1 -39.60 14.68 -49.95
C MET A 1 -40.72 13.68 -50.13
N SER A 2 -40.77 12.96 -51.25
CA SER A 2 -41.81 11.98 -51.55
C SER A 2 -41.45 10.62 -50.97
N TYR A 3 -42.37 10.02 -50.20
CA TYR A 3 -42.23 8.67 -49.64
C TYR A 3 -42.30 7.63 -50.77
N ASP A 4 -41.33 6.73 -50.84
CA ASP A 4 -41.28 5.63 -51.81
C ASP A 4 -41.54 4.28 -51.10
N PRO A 5 -42.76 3.73 -51.22
CA PRO A 5 -43.16 2.49 -50.54
C PRO A 5 -42.45 1.23 -51.06
N LYS A 6 -41.64 1.31 -52.13
CA LYS A 6 -40.86 0.17 -52.60
C LYS A 6 -39.63 -0.11 -51.72
N LYS A 7 -39.02 0.91 -51.13
CA LYS A 7 -37.83 0.76 -50.26
C LYS A 7 -38.14 0.12 -48.91
N GLU A 8 -39.38 0.22 -48.44
CA GLU A 8 -39.80 -0.38 -47.16
C GLU A 8 -39.90 -1.90 -47.25
N LYS A 9 -40.36 -2.44 -48.39
CA LYS A 9 -40.47 -3.89 -48.59
C LYS A 9 -39.12 -4.59 -48.68
N GLU A 10 -38.10 -3.95 -49.25
CA GLU A 10 -36.73 -4.49 -49.28
C GLU A 10 -36.09 -4.51 -47.88
N HIS A 11 -36.40 -3.52 -47.03
CA HIS A 11 -35.89 -3.48 -45.66
C HIS A 11 -36.50 -4.56 -44.74
N ILE A 12 -37.76 -4.94 -44.96
CA ILE A 12 -38.43 -6.00 -44.18
C ILE A 12 -37.81 -7.37 -44.50
N GLY A 13 -37.54 -7.66 -45.78
CA GLY A 13 -36.87 -8.90 -46.19
C GLY A 13 -35.47 -9.04 -45.57
N TYR A 14 -34.70 -7.95 -45.56
CA TYR A 14 -33.35 -7.94 -44.99
C TYR A 14 -33.33 -8.14 -43.46
N ARG A 15 -34.34 -7.62 -42.74
CA ARG A 15 -34.49 -7.85 -41.30
C ARG A 15 -34.85 -9.30 -40.97
N GLN A 16 -35.74 -9.92 -41.74
CA GLN A 16 -36.10 -11.33 -41.53
C GLN A 16 -34.92 -12.26 -41.81
N TYR A 17 -34.12 -11.98 -42.84
CA TYR A 17 -32.92 -12.77 -43.15
C TYR A 17 -31.89 -12.70 -42.02
N ARG A 18 -31.60 -11.50 -41.48
CA ARG A 18 -30.67 -11.33 -40.35
C ARG A 18 -31.10 -12.09 -39.09
N VAL A 19 -32.40 -12.06 -38.75
CA VAL A 19 -32.91 -12.78 -37.58
C VAL A 19 -32.75 -14.30 -37.77
N LEU A 20 -32.97 -14.81 -38.97
CA LEU A 20 -32.78 -16.22 -39.28
C LEU A 20 -31.30 -16.63 -39.19
N THR A 21 -30.38 -15.84 -39.74
CA THR A 21 -28.93 -16.10 -39.68
C THR A 21 -28.42 -16.13 -38.23
N ILE A 22 -28.88 -15.22 -37.37
CA ILE A 22 -28.50 -15.18 -35.96
C ILE A 22 -29.02 -16.42 -35.22
N LYS A 23 -30.27 -16.84 -35.47
CA LYS A 23 -30.83 -18.04 -34.84
C LYS A 23 -30.05 -19.31 -35.24
N VAL A 24 -29.70 -19.45 -36.51
CA VAL A 24 -28.89 -20.60 -36.99
C VAL A 24 -27.50 -20.60 -36.36
N ALA A 25 -26.85 -19.43 -36.27
CA ALA A 25 -25.54 -19.31 -35.62
C ALA A 25 -25.58 -19.67 -34.13
N CYS A 26 -26.63 -19.26 -33.39
CA CYS A 26 -26.80 -19.62 -31.99
C CYS A 26 -26.99 -21.15 -31.82
N VAL A 27 -27.79 -21.79 -32.67
CA VAL A 27 -28.00 -23.25 -32.60
C VAL A 27 -26.69 -24.01 -32.87
N LEU A 28 -25.90 -23.56 -33.85
CA LEU A 28 -24.60 -24.16 -34.16
C LEU A 28 -23.60 -23.99 -33.00
N LEU A 29 -23.55 -22.82 -32.37
CA LEU A 29 -22.67 -22.59 -31.21
C LEU A 29 -23.03 -23.46 -30.01
N VAL A 30 -24.33 -23.65 -29.74
CA VAL A 30 -24.80 -24.57 -28.68
C VAL A 30 -24.43 -26.01 -29.01
N ALA A 31 -24.63 -26.45 -30.24
CA ALA A 31 -24.28 -27.81 -30.67
C ALA A 31 -22.77 -28.10 -30.54
N VAL A 32 -21.92 -27.14 -30.93
CA VAL A 32 -20.46 -27.24 -30.77
C VAL A 32 -20.08 -27.27 -29.28
N GLY A 33 -20.69 -26.43 -28.45
CA GLY A 33 -20.45 -26.41 -27.00
C GLY A 33 -20.79 -27.75 -26.34
N VAL A 34 -21.93 -28.35 -26.69
CA VAL A 34 -22.33 -29.67 -26.18
C VAL A 34 -21.35 -30.76 -26.64
N ALA A 35 -20.94 -30.76 -27.90
CA ALA A 35 -19.97 -31.74 -28.42
C ALA A 35 -18.60 -31.65 -27.72
N VAL A 36 -18.13 -30.43 -27.41
CA VAL A 36 -16.90 -30.22 -26.65
C VAL A 36 -17.05 -30.71 -25.20
N ALA A 37 -18.17 -30.41 -24.54
CA ALA A 37 -18.43 -30.85 -23.17
C ALA A 37 -18.44 -32.38 -23.04
N VAL A 38 -19.11 -33.09 -23.97
CA VAL A 38 -19.12 -34.56 -24.00
C VAL A 38 -17.70 -35.12 -24.15
N LYS A 39 -16.91 -34.55 -25.08
CA LYS A 39 -15.52 -34.99 -25.30
C LYS A 39 -14.59 -34.71 -24.10
N MET A 40 -14.86 -33.66 -23.32
CA MET A 40 -14.12 -33.38 -22.08
C MET A 40 -14.51 -34.36 -20.96
N GLN A 41 -15.79 -34.73 -20.88
CA GLN A 41 -16.28 -35.71 -19.91
C GLN A 41 -15.67 -37.10 -20.14
N ASP A 42 -15.61 -37.56 -21.40
CA ASP A 42 -14.96 -38.83 -21.75
C ASP A 42 -13.47 -38.86 -21.37
N LYS A 43 -12.79 -37.71 -21.50
CA LYS A 43 -11.36 -37.58 -21.14
C LYS A 43 -11.16 -37.57 -19.62
N MET A 44 -12.08 -37.00 -18.86
CA MET A 44 -12.02 -37.01 -17.39
C MET A 44 -12.23 -38.42 -16.82
N VAL A 45 -13.18 -39.18 -17.36
CA VAL A 45 -13.44 -40.56 -16.92
C VAL A 45 -12.21 -41.45 -17.14
N GLY A 46 -11.55 -41.36 -18.31
CA GLY A 46 -10.32 -42.12 -18.57
C GLY A 46 -9.13 -41.74 -17.66
N THR A 47 -9.10 -40.50 -17.16
CA THR A 47 -8.04 -40.03 -16.25
C THR A 47 -8.26 -40.53 -14.82
N MET A 48 -9.50 -40.61 -14.36
CA MET A 48 -9.83 -41.15 -13.02
C MET A 48 -9.55 -42.65 -12.90
N ASP A 49 -9.80 -43.43 -13.96
CA ASP A 49 -9.45 -44.86 -13.99
C ASP A 49 -7.94 -45.12 -13.95
N SER A 50 -7.13 -44.14 -14.38
CA SER A 50 -5.67 -44.23 -14.33
C SER A 50 -5.13 -43.95 -12.93
N ILE A 51 -5.72 -42.97 -12.23
CA ILE A 51 -5.33 -42.58 -10.86
C ILE A 51 -5.70 -43.69 -9.85
N SER A 52 -6.84 -44.36 -10.02
CA SER A 52 -7.26 -45.47 -9.16
C SER A 52 -6.30 -46.67 -9.20
N LYS A 53 -5.54 -46.86 -10.29
CA LYS A 53 -4.57 -47.96 -10.40
C LYS A 53 -3.22 -47.64 -9.75
N GLU A 54 -2.83 -46.38 -9.64
CA GLU A 54 -1.58 -45.97 -8.98
C GLU A 54 -1.67 -45.99 -7.45
N GLU A 55 -2.83 -45.67 -6.87
CA GLU A 55 -3.00 -45.65 -5.40
C GLU A 55 -2.90 -47.04 -4.75
N ASN A 56 -3.23 -48.11 -5.46
CA ASN A 56 -3.13 -49.48 -4.93
C ASN A 56 -1.69 -50.03 -4.86
N THR A 57 -0.71 -49.38 -5.49
CA THR A 57 0.69 -49.86 -5.50
C THR A 57 1.52 -49.25 -4.36
N THR A 58 1.06 -48.15 -3.75
CA THR A 58 1.89 -47.36 -2.81
C THR A 58 1.68 -47.74 -1.33
N GLN A 59 0.72 -48.60 -1.00
CA GLN A 59 0.44 -49.01 0.40
C GLN A 59 1.33 -50.13 0.96
N GLN A 60 2.29 -50.69 0.20
CA GLN A 60 3.09 -51.84 0.66
C GLN A 60 4.47 -51.53 1.28
N LEU A 61 4.88 -50.28 1.45
CA LEU A 61 6.19 -49.95 2.03
C LEU A 61 6.11 -48.85 3.10
N ARG A 62 5.88 -49.26 4.37
CA ARG A 62 6.30 -48.47 5.55
C ARG A 62 6.97 -49.38 6.59
N PRO A 63 8.19 -49.06 7.06
CA PRO A 63 8.83 -49.79 8.14
C PRO A 63 8.33 -49.34 9.52
N LYS A 64 8.23 -50.30 10.44
CA LYS A 64 7.96 -50.10 11.87
C LYS A 64 9.11 -49.34 12.53
N VAL A 65 8.80 -48.27 13.25
CA VAL A 65 9.70 -47.60 14.20
C VAL A 65 9.24 -47.91 15.62
N THR A 66 10.20 -48.32 16.44
CA THR A 66 10.08 -48.75 17.83
C THR A 66 10.02 -47.55 18.77
N GLU A 67 9.07 -47.55 19.71
CA GLU A 67 8.96 -46.56 20.78
C GLU A 67 10.00 -46.81 21.89
N SER A 68 10.54 -45.72 22.45
CA SER A 68 11.28 -45.75 23.72
C SER A 68 10.87 -44.56 24.58
N SER A 69 10.09 -44.88 25.62
CA SER A 69 10.15 -44.40 27.00
C SER A 69 10.84 -43.06 27.28
N VAL A 70 10.06 -42.06 27.72
CA VAL A 70 10.53 -41.00 28.63
C VAL A 70 9.53 -40.85 29.78
N MET A 71 10.08 -40.93 31.00
CA MET A 71 9.42 -40.66 32.29
C MET A 71 8.99 -39.20 32.39
N GLU A 72 7.77 -38.96 32.84
CA GLU A 72 7.32 -37.63 33.28
C GLU A 72 6.97 -37.72 34.78
N GLN A 73 7.74 -36.99 35.59
CA GLN A 73 7.51 -36.81 37.02
C GLN A 73 6.51 -35.66 37.22
N GLN A 74 5.47 -35.96 37.98
CA GLN A 74 4.57 -35.00 38.60
C GLN A 74 5.34 -34.14 39.60
N ASP A 75 5.05 -32.83 39.64
CA ASP A 75 4.95 -32.16 40.93
C ASP A 75 3.93 -31.02 40.93
N SER A 76 3.22 -30.98 42.04
CA SER A 76 2.10 -30.10 42.35
C SER A 76 2.60 -28.90 43.15
N THR A 77 1.97 -27.74 43.02
CA THR A 77 1.63 -26.89 44.18
C THR A 77 0.66 -25.78 43.80
N THR A 78 -0.51 -25.87 44.41
CA THR A 78 -1.54 -24.84 44.57
C THR A 78 -1.09 -23.81 45.60
N GLU A 79 -1.26 -22.53 45.33
CA GLU A 79 -1.52 -21.54 46.39
C GLU A 79 -2.57 -20.52 45.95
N THR A 80 -3.59 -20.43 46.80
CA THR A 80 -4.77 -19.57 46.73
C THR A 80 -4.50 -18.36 47.62
N THR A 81 -4.76 -17.14 47.15
CA THR A 81 -4.94 -16.00 48.06
C THR A 81 -5.99 -15.04 47.54
N THR A 82 -7.13 -15.09 48.22
CA THR A 82 -8.22 -14.12 48.20
C THR A 82 -7.85 -12.91 49.05
N SER A 83 -8.15 -11.70 48.57
CA SER A 83 -8.30 -10.53 49.43
C SER A 83 -9.27 -9.54 48.78
N ALA A 84 -10.47 -9.46 49.35
CA ALA A 84 -11.46 -8.43 49.12
C ALA A 84 -11.08 -7.16 49.88
N GLY A 85 -11.27 -5.99 49.26
CA GLY A 85 -11.15 -4.68 49.89
C GLY A 85 -12.18 -3.73 49.29
N SER A 86 -13.25 -3.48 50.06
CA SER A 86 -14.29 -2.50 49.81
C SER A 86 -14.04 -1.32 50.75
N GLU A 87 -14.12 -0.07 50.28
CA GLU A 87 -14.42 1.13 51.08
C GLU A 87 -14.61 2.31 50.11
N THR A 88 -15.87 2.72 49.87
CA THR A 88 -16.56 3.91 50.43
C THR A 88 -16.07 5.27 49.93
N SER A 89 -16.93 5.84 49.07
CA SER A 89 -17.34 7.24 48.96
C SER A 89 -16.97 8.15 50.14
N GLU A 90 -16.28 9.26 49.84
CA GLU A 90 -16.52 10.51 50.56
C GLU A 90 -16.47 11.74 49.64
N LYS A 91 -17.47 12.59 49.84
CA LYS A 91 -17.92 13.68 48.99
C LYS A 91 -17.51 14.96 49.70
N ALA A 92 -16.56 15.72 49.17
CA ALA A 92 -16.17 17.01 49.74
C ALA A 92 -16.39 18.12 48.70
N THR A 93 -17.34 19.00 49.02
CA THR A 93 -17.66 20.22 48.28
C THR A 93 -16.83 21.36 48.88
N ALA A 94 -16.14 22.15 48.05
CA ALA A 94 -15.44 23.36 48.46
C ALA A 94 -15.41 24.39 47.32
N PRO A 95 -15.26 25.70 47.62
CA PRO A 95 -16.04 26.75 46.98
C PRO A 95 -15.38 27.42 45.77
N ILE A 96 -16.26 27.99 44.93
CA ILE A 96 -15.94 28.84 43.78
C ILE A 96 -15.24 30.11 44.27
N GLY A 97 -13.91 30.12 44.17
CA GLY A 97 -13.04 31.28 44.34
C GLY A 97 -12.71 31.91 42.99
N LYS A 98 -12.81 33.24 42.93
CA LYS A 98 -12.60 34.11 41.76
C LYS A 98 -11.23 33.88 41.10
N LYS A 99 -11.23 33.74 39.77
CA LYS A 99 -10.02 33.74 38.93
C LYS A 99 -9.34 35.11 39.04
N GLN A 100 -8.09 35.08 39.46
CA GLN A 100 -7.13 36.16 39.41
C GLN A 100 -6.15 35.79 38.29
N ASP A 101 -6.00 36.65 37.29
CA ASP A 101 -5.06 36.49 36.20
C ASP A 101 -3.64 36.35 36.76
N LYS A 102 -3.02 35.20 36.51
CA LYS A 102 -1.59 34.97 36.71
C LYS A 102 -0.98 34.51 35.40
N ASP A 103 0.06 35.25 35.03
CA ASP A 103 0.97 35.00 33.93
C ASP A 103 1.19 33.51 33.64
N LEU A 104 0.91 33.10 32.41
CA LEU A 104 1.45 31.89 31.80
C LEU A 104 2.97 32.09 31.68
N GLY A 105 3.70 31.71 32.72
CA GLY A 105 5.09 31.34 32.59
C GLY A 105 5.17 30.10 31.68
N THR A 106 5.86 30.24 30.56
CA THR A 106 6.31 29.14 29.71
C THR A 106 7.06 28.12 30.56
N LEU A 107 6.39 27.02 30.90
CA LEU A 107 7.02 25.77 31.28
C LEU A 107 7.70 25.24 30.02
N GLU A 108 8.93 25.71 29.77
CA GLU A 108 9.88 24.95 28.98
C GLU A 108 10.19 23.69 29.80
N ASP A 109 9.52 22.60 29.44
CA ASP A 109 9.92 21.28 29.87
C ASP A 109 11.38 21.10 29.45
N LYS A 110 12.30 21.27 30.42
CA LYS A 110 13.65 20.76 30.32
C LYS A 110 13.55 19.24 30.32
N GLU A 111 13.18 18.66 29.18
CA GLU A 111 13.61 17.31 28.87
C GLU A 111 15.13 17.34 28.93
N ASP A 112 15.69 16.70 29.96
CA ASP A 112 17.10 16.38 30.05
C ASP A 112 17.46 15.58 28.80
N SER A 113 17.85 16.29 27.75
CA SER A 113 18.40 15.78 26.50
C SER A 113 19.70 15.07 26.85
N ALA A 114 19.59 13.84 27.35
CA ALA A 114 20.69 12.91 27.44
C ALA A 114 21.35 12.89 26.06
N ALA A 115 22.62 13.31 26.00
CA ALA A 115 23.36 13.37 24.75
C ALA A 115 23.21 12.02 24.04
N LEU A 116 22.69 12.05 22.81
CA LEU A 116 22.56 10.85 22.01
C LEU A 116 23.94 10.18 21.96
N PRO A 117 24.02 8.86 22.16
CA PRO A 117 25.29 8.14 22.03
C PRO A 117 25.89 8.46 20.66
N ASP A 118 27.21 8.66 20.60
CA ASP A 118 27.93 8.85 19.35
C ASP A 118 27.58 7.71 18.38
N LEU A 119 26.75 8.00 17.39
CA LEU A 119 26.28 7.01 16.44
C LEU A 119 27.47 6.58 15.58
N PRO A 120 27.60 5.29 15.24
CA PRO A 120 28.67 4.83 14.36
C PRO A 120 28.40 5.17 12.89
N PHE A 121 27.59 6.17 12.60
CA PHE A 121 27.31 6.65 11.26
C PHE A 121 26.88 8.11 11.32
N ASP A 122 27.22 8.83 10.27
CA ASP A 122 26.93 10.26 10.11
C ASP A 122 26.73 10.56 8.61
N ASP A 123 26.82 11.83 8.23
CA ASP A 123 26.68 12.24 6.83
C ASP A 123 27.88 11.80 5.95
N ASP A 124 29.05 11.55 6.53
CA ASP A 124 30.26 11.10 5.83
C ASP A 124 30.39 9.57 5.80
N ARG A 125 29.73 8.90 6.75
CA ARG A 125 29.60 7.44 6.85
C ARG A 125 28.13 7.00 6.90
N PRO A 126 27.34 7.23 5.83
CA PRO A 126 25.92 6.94 5.86
C PRO A 126 25.62 5.44 5.84
N ILE A 127 24.41 5.09 6.25
CA ILE A 127 23.80 3.78 6.02
C ILE A 127 23.04 3.81 4.70
N PHE A 128 23.26 2.82 3.82
CA PHE A 128 22.39 2.55 2.67
C PHE A 128 21.57 1.29 2.94
N VAL A 129 20.24 1.44 3.01
CA VAL A 129 19.32 0.31 3.08
C VAL A 129 18.99 -0.16 1.67
N LEU A 130 19.65 -1.23 1.22
CA LEU A 130 19.57 -1.75 -0.16
C LEU A 130 18.79 -3.07 -0.20
N SER A 131 17.52 -3.02 0.19
CA SER A 131 16.64 -4.20 0.16
C SER A 131 15.75 -4.19 -1.08
N LEU A 132 15.31 -5.36 -1.56
CA LEU A 132 14.21 -5.43 -2.51
C LEU A 132 12.93 -4.87 -1.86
N PRO A 133 12.01 -4.23 -2.61
CA PRO A 133 10.81 -3.68 -2.02
C PRO A 133 10.01 -4.78 -1.32
N PHE A 134 9.22 -4.39 -0.31
CA PHE A 134 8.45 -5.27 0.55
C PHE A 134 9.31 -6.15 1.49
N ASN A 135 10.58 -5.80 1.73
CA ASN A 135 11.37 -6.40 2.80
C ASN A 135 11.69 -5.34 3.87
N GLY A 136 10.90 -5.32 4.93
CA GLY A 136 11.16 -4.42 6.06
C GLY A 136 10.99 -2.92 5.75
N ASP A 137 10.33 -2.56 4.64
CA ASP A 137 10.11 -1.17 4.17
C ASP A 137 9.56 -0.23 5.26
N LEU A 138 8.89 -0.77 6.28
CA LEU A 138 8.30 -0.01 7.39
C LEU A 138 8.96 -0.24 8.73
N VAL A 139 9.53 -1.42 8.96
CA VAL A 139 10.28 -1.74 10.17
C VAL A 139 11.55 -0.89 10.22
N MET A 140 12.29 -0.82 9.12
CA MET A 140 13.57 -0.12 9.07
C MET A 140 13.47 1.39 9.37
N PRO A 141 12.53 2.17 8.77
CA PRO A 141 12.40 3.58 9.11
C PRO A 141 11.98 3.81 10.57
N ARG A 142 11.09 2.95 11.12
CA ARG A 142 10.66 3.02 12.53
C ARG A 142 11.83 2.73 13.47
N TYR A 143 12.63 1.73 13.14
CA TYR A 143 13.80 1.34 13.91
C TYR A 143 14.80 2.51 14.03
N PHE A 144 15.21 3.09 12.91
CA PHE A 144 16.14 4.22 12.92
C PHE A 144 15.55 5.44 13.62
N LYS A 145 14.26 5.74 13.41
CA LYS A 145 13.58 6.85 14.10
C LYS A 145 13.53 6.63 15.62
N CYS A 146 13.19 5.42 16.08
CA CYS A 146 13.22 5.09 17.50
C CYS A 146 14.63 5.27 18.09
N ALA A 147 15.65 4.90 17.34
CA ALA A 147 17.05 5.02 17.75
C ALA A 147 17.58 6.47 17.71
N GLY A 148 16.72 7.47 17.52
CA GLY A 148 17.10 8.90 17.50
C GLY A 148 17.77 9.36 16.20
N VAL A 149 17.70 8.57 15.13
CA VAL A 149 18.28 8.95 13.84
C VAL A 149 17.35 9.94 13.14
N ASN A 150 17.74 11.21 13.10
CA ASN A 150 16.89 12.30 12.63
C ASN A 150 16.95 12.53 11.10
N LYS A 151 17.98 12.03 10.41
CA LYS A 151 18.19 12.20 8.96
C LYS A 151 18.00 10.89 8.19
N VAL A 152 16.77 10.37 8.22
CA VAL A 152 16.37 9.18 7.46
C VAL A 152 15.74 9.63 6.13
N GLY A 153 16.51 9.52 5.06
CA GLY A 153 16.05 9.79 3.70
C GLY A 153 15.17 8.65 3.20
N ARG A 154 13.87 8.92 3.10
CA ARG A 154 12.88 7.95 2.61
C ARG A 154 12.08 8.51 1.44
N TYR A 155 12.09 7.79 0.33
CA TYR A 155 11.41 8.10 -0.94
C TYR A 155 11.75 9.43 -1.58
N TRP A 156 12.05 10.51 -0.86
CA TRP A 156 12.20 11.87 -1.34
C TRP A 156 13.47 12.52 -0.86
N THR A 157 14.04 13.36 -1.72
CA THR A 157 15.03 14.33 -1.30
C THR A 157 14.38 15.25 -0.28
N HIS A 158 15.08 15.52 0.81
CA HIS A 158 14.87 16.72 1.61
C HIS A 158 15.79 17.79 1.03
N PRO A 159 15.35 18.53 -0.01
CA PRO A 159 16.13 19.65 -0.48
C PRO A 159 16.33 20.62 0.67
N ASP A 160 17.47 21.32 0.64
CA ASP A 160 17.64 22.60 1.31
C ASP A 160 16.34 23.42 1.12
N PRO A 161 15.79 24.10 2.14
CA PRO A 161 14.62 24.97 1.98
C PRO A 161 14.69 25.93 0.77
N SER A 162 15.88 26.23 0.22
CA SER A 162 16.05 27.00 -1.02
C SER A 162 15.75 26.24 -2.33
N GLU A 163 15.70 24.91 -2.35
CA GLU A 163 15.55 24.11 -3.56
C GLU A 163 14.06 23.81 -3.87
N ALA A 164 13.59 24.34 -5.00
CA ALA A 164 12.18 24.48 -5.34
C ALA A 164 11.42 23.18 -5.71
N ALA A 165 12.04 21.99 -5.68
CA ALA A 165 11.33 20.75 -6.02
C ALA A 165 11.87 19.51 -5.30
N ARG A 166 11.06 18.97 -4.37
CA ARG A 166 11.23 17.60 -3.86
C ARG A 166 11.17 16.61 -5.02
N ARG A 167 12.16 15.72 -5.11
CA ARG A 167 12.20 14.63 -6.10
C ARG A 167 12.32 13.31 -5.37
N PRO A 168 11.83 12.18 -5.93
CA PRO A 168 12.10 10.91 -5.30
C PRO A 168 13.61 10.63 -5.23
N LEU A 169 14.13 10.05 -4.14
CA LEU A 169 15.57 9.79 -3.96
C LEU A 169 16.11 8.97 -5.12
N GLY A 170 15.49 7.83 -5.43
CA GLY A 170 15.89 7.01 -6.57
C GLY A 170 15.86 7.75 -7.92
N ARG A 171 14.93 8.69 -8.10
CA ARG A 171 14.89 9.54 -9.31
C ARG A 171 16.06 10.52 -9.35
N CYS A 172 16.44 11.09 -8.20
CA CYS A 172 17.59 11.98 -8.10
C CYS A 172 18.87 11.23 -8.41
N LEU A 173 19.09 10.05 -7.79
CA LEU A 173 20.24 9.20 -8.05
C LEU A 173 20.30 8.75 -9.52
N GLN A 174 19.17 8.35 -10.10
CA GLN A 174 19.09 8.00 -11.52
C GLN A 174 19.50 9.16 -12.42
N PHE A 175 18.96 10.36 -12.18
CA PHE A 175 19.30 11.54 -12.95
C PHE A 175 20.81 11.83 -12.88
N ASN A 176 21.39 11.70 -11.70
CA ASN A 176 22.83 11.90 -11.51
C ASN A 176 23.66 10.85 -12.26
N MET A 177 23.26 9.58 -12.21
CA MET A 177 23.88 8.53 -13.02
C MET A 177 23.83 8.83 -14.52
N GLU A 178 22.67 9.26 -15.03
CA GLU A 178 22.51 9.64 -16.44
C GLU A 178 23.43 10.82 -16.82
N GLN A 179 23.60 11.81 -15.95
CA GLN A 179 24.54 12.92 -16.17
C GLN A 179 26.00 12.44 -16.14
N MET A 180 26.38 11.58 -15.20
CA MET A 180 27.74 11.04 -15.09
C MET A 180 28.12 10.16 -16.30
N MET A 181 27.15 9.48 -16.91
CA MET A 181 27.36 8.68 -18.13
C MET A 181 27.36 9.55 -19.40
N ASN A 182 26.76 10.74 -19.37
CA ASN A 182 26.72 11.66 -20.50
C ASN A 182 27.98 12.53 -20.55
N LYS A 183 28.97 12.10 -21.33
CA LYS A 183 30.24 12.84 -21.55
C LYS A 183 30.07 14.27 -22.09
N SER A 184 28.89 14.61 -22.63
CA SER A 184 28.61 15.93 -23.20
C SER A 184 27.94 16.90 -22.22
N SER A 185 27.74 16.51 -20.95
CA SER A 185 27.12 17.42 -19.97
C SER A 185 28.03 18.60 -19.65
N THR A 186 27.51 19.82 -19.77
CA THR A 186 28.24 21.06 -19.46
C THR A 186 28.40 21.30 -17.97
N ASN A 187 27.59 20.63 -17.15
CA ASN A 187 27.63 20.69 -15.68
C ASN A 187 27.78 19.26 -15.16
N PRO A 188 29.00 18.69 -15.19
CA PRO A 188 29.22 17.32 -14.76
C PRO A 188 28.92 17.21 -13.26
N ILE A 189 28.10 16.23 -12.93
CA ILE A 189 27.79 15.88 -11.55
C ILE A 189 28.98 15.12 -10.96
N SER A 190 29.43 15.55 -9.79
CA SER A 190 30.63 15.04 -9.12
C SER A 190 30.38 13.71 -8.39
N THR A 191 29.18 13.52 -7.84
CA THR A 191 28.79 12.32 -7.10
C THR A 191 27.35 11.91 -7.39
N ILE A 192 27.04 10.62 -7.30
CA ILE A 192 25.68 10.10 -7.53
C ILE A 192 24.63 10.73 -6.58
N THR A 193 25.04 11.23 -5.41
CA THR A 193 24.17 11.83 -4.39
C THR A 193 24.08 13.36 -4.45
N GLU A 194 24.77 14.02 -5.38
CA GLU A 194 24.79 15.49 -5.47
C GLU A 194 23.37 16.05 -5.66
N GLY A 195 22.95 17.01 -4.82
CA GLY A 195 21.60 17.59 -4.88
C GLY A 195 20.47 16.63 -4.46
N CYS A 196 20.78 15.45 -3.92
CA CYS A 196 19.78 14.51 -3.41
C CYS A 196 19.48 14.68 -1.91
N GLY A 197 20.06 15.71 -1.28
CA GLY A 197 20.03 15.93 0.17
C GLY A 197 21.15 15.19 0.90
N ARG A 198 21.35 15.51 2.18
CA ARG A 198 22.29 14.81 3.06
C ARG A 198 21.50 13.97 4.06
N GLN A 199 21.72 12.67 4.03
CA GLN A 199 21.01 11.71 4.86
C GLN A 199 22.03 10.82 5.57
N SER A 200 21.82 10.55 6.86
CA SER A 200 22.63 9.58 7.59
C SER A 200 22.16 8.16 7.31
N VAL A 201 20.89 8.00 6.89
CA VAL A 201 20.33 6.73 6.42
C VAL A 201 19.58 6.96 5.11
N TRP A 202 19.95 6.25 4.05
CA TRP A 202 19.36 6.31 2.71
C TRP A 202 18.53 5.06 2.48
N MET A 203 17.23 5.23 2.21
CA MET A 203 16.29 4.13 2.07
C MET A 203 15.36 4.32 0.88
N ASP A 204 14.72 3.23 0.45
CA ASP A 204 13.74 3.23 -0.64
C ASP A 204 14.29 3.90 -1.92
N LEU A 205 15.54 3.55 -2.25
CA LEU A 205 16.28 4.12 -3.39
C LEU A 205 15.82 3.59 -4.74
N GLN A 206 14.98 2.56 -4.76
CA GLN A 206 14.35 2.10 -5.98
C GLN A 206 13.36 3.14 -6.49
N TYR A 207 13.33 3.32 -7.80
CA TYR A 207 12.41 4.24 -8.45
C TYR A 207 11.86 3.60 -9.71
N ILE A 208 10.54 3.51 -9.79
CA ILE A 208 9.81 3.04 -10.97
C ILE A 208 8.81 4.12 -11.33
N HIS A 209 8.91 4.62 -12.55
CA HIS A 209 7.97 5.58 -13.09
C HIS A 209 7.41 5.08 -14.43
N PRO A 210 6.10 4.78 -14.51
CA PRO A 210 5.46 4.39 -15.76
C PRO A 210 5.63 5.47 -16.83
N PRO A 211 5.56 5.10 -18.13
CA PRO A 211 5.44 6.10 -19.18
C PRO A 211 4.17 6.92 -18.93
N ARG A 212 4.29 8.25 -18.97
CA ARG A 212 3.15 9.16 -18.90
C ARG A 212 2.87 9.73 -20.29
N THR A 213 1.64 9.57 -20.75
CA THR A 213 1.09 10.31 -21.89
C THR A 213 0.56 11.64 -21.37
N LYS A 214 1.31 12.73 -21.58
CA LYS A 214 0.78 14.08 -21.39
C LYS A 214 0.80 14.79 -22.75
N GLY A 215 -0.35 14.77 -23.44
CA GLY A 215 -0.45 15.23 -24.81
C GLY A 215 0.22 14.27 -25.80
N SER A 216 0.93 14.82 -26.80
CA SER A 216 1.62 14.05 -27.85
C SER A 216 3.01 13.54 -27.46
N ILE A 217 3.55 13.95 -26.30
CA ILE A 217 4.90 13.57 -25.87
C ILE A 217 4.82 12.35 -24.95
N LEU A 218 5.22 11.19 -25.46
CA LEU A 218 5.45 10.00 -24.65
C LEU A 218 6.80 10.15 -23.95
N ARG A 219 6.78 10.39 -22.63
CA ARG A 219 8.00 10.28 -21.84
C ARG A 219 8.36 8.80 -21.69
N SER A 220 9.64 8.46 -21.89
CA SER A 220 10.13 7.11 -21.65
C SER A 220 9.84 6.68 -20.21
N HIS A 221 9.66 5.38 -20.02
CA HIS A 221 9.65 4.80 -18.68
C HIS A 221 11.00 5.05 -18.01
N GLN A 222 10.98 5.19 -16.69
CA GLN A 222 12.20 5.32 -15.90
C GLN A 222 12.20 4.23 -14.84
N CYS A 223 13.28 3.48 -14.76
CA CYS A 223 13.49 2.52 -13.69
C CYS A 223 14.92 2.65 -13.17
N PHE A 224 15.05 2.60 -11.86
CA PHE A 224 16.32 2.67 -11.17
C PHE A 224 16.26 1.77 -9.94
N ASP A 225 17.27 0.93 -9.81
CA ASP A 225 17.60 0.17 -8.61
C ASP A 225 19.12 0.24 -8.50
N PRO A 226 19.69 0.74 -7.39
CA PRO A 226 21.12 0.98 -7.28
C PRO A 226 21.97 -0.29 -7.38
N VAL A 227 21.42 -1.46 -7.05
CA VAL A 227 22.11 -2.76 -7.12
C VAL A 227 22.13 -3.29 -8.56
N LEU A 228 21.04 -3.06 -9.30
CA LEU A 228 20.88 -3.56 -10.67
C LEU A 228 21.33 -2.57 -11.73
N PHE A 229 21.36 -1.27 -11.44
CA PHE A 229 21.72 -0.24 -12.40
C PHE A 229 23.25 -0.25 -12.65
N PRO A 230 23.71 -0.34 -13.91
CA PRO A 230 25.14 -0.42 -14.21
C PRO A 230 25.96 0.71 -13.59
N GLY A 231 26.96 0.35 -12.78
CA GLY A 231 27.88 1.30 -12.14
C GLY A 231 27.30 2.11 -10.98
N ALA A 232 26.03 1.93 -10.59
CA ALA A 232 25.45 2.72 -9.51
C ALA A 232 26.10 2.41 -8.14
N LEU A 233 26.31 1.12 -7.80
CA LEU A 233 27.04 0.74 -6.57
C LEU A 233 28.48 1.31 -6.54
N GLU A 234 29.20 1.25 -7.66
CA GLU A 234 30.56 1.81 -7.77
C GLU A 234 30.57 3.33 -7.53
N ASN A 235 29.57 4.05 -8.04
CA ASN A 235 29.47 5.49 -7.81
C ASN A 235 29.00 5.84 -6.39
N LEU A 236 28.17 4.99 -5.76
CA LEU A 236 27.85 5.11 -4.34
C LEU A 236 29.10 4.88 -3.47
N TYR A 237 29.90 3.85 -3.78
CA TYR A 237 31.15 3.56 -3.06
C TYR A 237 32.14 4.72 -3.18
N LYS A 238 32.31 5.28 -4.39
CA LYS A 238 33.15 6.47 -4.59
C LYS A 238 32.66 7.69 -3.80
N ALA A 239 31.35 7.87 -3.68
CA ALA A 239 30.78 8.97 -2.91
C ALA A 239 30.96 8.76 -1.40
N TYR A 240 30.83 7.52 -0.91
CA TYR A 240 30.92 7.17 0.51
C TYR A 240 31.70 5.86 0.71
N PRO A 241 33.04 5.90 0.71
CA PRO A 241 33.87 4.69 0.75
C PRO A 241 33.77 3.91 2.07
N GLN A 242 33.21 4.52 3.12
CA GLN A 242 33.06 3.92 4.45
C GLN A 242 31.61 3.57 4.82
N ALA A 243 30.67 3.68 3.87
CA ALA A 243 29.25 3.48 4.16
C ALA A 243 28.93 2.07 4.70
N ILE A 244 27.82 1.96 5.42
CA ILE A 244 27.31 0.68 5.92
C ILE A 244 26.12 0.26 5.07
N ILE A 245 26.17 -0.94 4.50
CA ILE A 245 25.07 -1.52 3.71
C ILE A 245 24.20 -2.38 4.62
N VAL A 246 22.96 -1.96 4.81
CA VAL A 246 21.95 -2.72 5.54
C VAL A 246 20.99 -3.36 4.55
N THR A 247 20.67 -4.64 4.73
CA THR A 247 19.61 -5.32 3.96
C THR A 247 18.67 -6.04 4.91
N ALA A 248 17.37 -5.96 4.65
CA ALA A 248 16.36 -6.82 5.26
C ALA A 248 15.93 -7.88 4.23
N GLN A 249 15.93 -9.14 4.62
CA GLN A 249 15.58 -10.27 3.75
C GLN A 249 15.01 -11.45 4.53
N HIS A 250 14.02 -12.13 3.94
CA HIS A 250 13.62 -13.50 4.30
C HIS A 250 14.66 -14.49 3.75
N LYS A 251 15.65 -14.87 4.57
CA LYS A 251 16.78 -15.72 4.16
C LYS A 251 16.37 -17.18 3.97
N TYR A 252 15.45 -17.67 4.80
CA TYR A 252 14.97 -19.05 4.80
C TYR A 252 13.67 -19.20 4.02
N PHE A 253 12.85 -18.15 3.98
CA PHE A 253 11.53 -18.18 3.35
C PHE A 253 11.34 -17.07 2.29
N PRO A 254 12.14 -17.02 1.20
CA PRO A 254 12.01 -16.01 0.14
C PRO A 254 10.63 -16.03 -0.56
N ARG A 255 9.87 -17.11 -0.37
CA ARG A 255 8.48 -17.21 -0.81
C ARG A 255 7.57 -16.18 -0.14
N LEU A 256 7.81 -15.83 1.13
CA LEU A 256 7.04 -14.81 1.85
C LEU A 256 7.15 -13.44 1.15
N TRP A 257 8.37 -13.07 0.73
CA TRP A 257 8.58 -11.89 -0.10
C TRP A 257 7.80 -11.97 -1.41
N LEU A 258 7.90 -13.09 -2.13
CA LEU A 258 7.24 -13.26 -3.43
C LEU A 258 5.72 -13.13 -3.36
N ASP A 259 5.13 -13.66 -2.30
CA ASP A 259 3.69 -13.64 -2.04
C ASP A 259 3.23 -12.24 -1.57
N ALA A 260 4.11 -11.47 -0.91
CA ALA A 260 3.87 -10.08 -0.55
C ALA A 260 3.94 -9.10 -1.74
N LEU A 261 4.57 -9.49 -2.85
CA LEU A 261 4.71 -8.62 -4.02
C LEU A 261 3.35 -8.35 -4.69
N PRO A 262 3.02 -7.07 -4.95
CA PRO A 262 1.88 -6.70 -5.77
C PRO A 262 2.00 -7.31 -7.19
N LYS A 263 0.88 -7.82 -7.73
CA LYS A 263 0.83 -8.45 -9.06
C LYS A 263 1.29 -7.50 -10.18
N ASP A 264 1.00 -6.21 -10.03
CA ASP A 264 1.38 -5.15 -10.96
C ASP A 264 2.88 -4.84 -10.92
N LEU A 265 3.52 -4.92 -9.76
CA LEU A 265 4.96 -4.68 -9.65
C LEU A 265 5.76 -5.64 -10.54
N LYS A 266 5.42 -6.94 -10.54
CA LYS A 266 6.01 -7.95 -11.44
C LYS A 266 5.87 -7.55 -12.91
N THR A 267 4.72 -6.98 -13.27
CA THR A 267 4.45 -6.47 -14.63
C THR A 267 5.26 -5.22 -14.94
N HIS A 268 5.39 -4.29 -13.98
CA HIS A 268 6.18 -3.07 -14.11
C HIS A 268 7.67 -3.38 -14.27
N TRP A 269 8.22 -4.27 -13.44
CA TRP A 269 9.61 -4.72 -13.57
C TRP A 269 9.90 -5.31 -14.95
N LYS A 270 9.07 -6.26 -15.39
CA LYS A 270 9.18 -6.84 -16.72
C LYS A 270 9.12 -5.80 -17.84
N LYS A 271 8.13 -4.90 -17.79
CA LYS A 271 7.81 -4.00 -18.92
C LYS A 271 8.69 -2.76 -18.96
N TRP A 272 9.08 -2.24 -17.80
CA TRP A 272 9.70 -0.92 -17.67
C TRP A 272 11.10 -0.96 -17.06
N CYS A 273 11.47 -2.02 -16.34
CA CYS A 273 12.79 -2.09 -15.70
C CYS A 273 13.78 -2.94 -16.48
N ASN A 274 13.35 -4.05 -17.08
CA ASN A 274 14.23 -4.90 -17.88
C ASN A 274 15.03 -4.16 -18.98
N PRO A 275 14.47 -3.18 -19.72
CA PRO A 275 15.26 -2.41 -20.69
C PRO A 275 16.45 -1.65 -20.08
N THR A 276 16.33 -1.22 -18.83
CA THR A 276 17.37 -0.46 -18.10
C THR A 276 18.34 -1.38 -17.34
N HIS A 277 17.87 -2.57 -16.97
CA HIS A 277 18.60 -3.49 -16.07
C HIS A 277 19.03 -4.79 -16.76
N ALA A 278 19.28 -4.75 -18.08
CA ALA A 278 19.78 -5.89 -18.85
C ALA A 278 18.99 -7.19 -18.64
N ASP A 279 17.65 -7.10 -18.65
CA ASP A 279 16.75 -8.24 -18.41
C ASP A 279 16.91 -8.92 -17.02
N ALA A 280 17.40 -8.21 -16.00
CA ALA A 280 17.60 -8.77 -14.66
C ALA A 280 16.32 -9.33 -14.02
N PHE A 281 15.13 -8.80 -14.34
CA PHE A 281 13.88 -9.25 -13.75
C PHE A 281 13.24 -10.40 -14.56
N PRO A 282 12.63 -11.41 -13.90
CA PRO A 282 11.96 -12.51 -14.57
C PRO A 282 10.93 -12.07 -15.62
N LYS A 283 10.96 -12.72 -16.79
CA LYS A 283 10.09 -12.38 -17.94
C LYS A 283 8.64 -12.84 -17.77
N SER A 284 8.36 -13.80 -16.87
CA SER A 284 6.98 -14.20 -16.60
C SER A 284 6.36 -13.29 -15.54
N SER A 285 5.16 -12.77 -15.82
CA SER A 285 4.31 -12.10 -14.82
C SER A 285 3.17 -13.01 -14.35
N LYS A 286 3.01 -14.19 -14.94
CA LYS A 286 1.97 -15.15 -14.56
C LYS A 286 2.46 -15.96 -13.36
N ALA A 287 1.61 -16.13 -12.35
CA ALA A 287 1.85 -17.03 -11.23
C ALA A 287 1.83 -18.49 -11.71
N THR A 288 2.99 -18.98 -12.14
CA THR A 288 3.22 -20.38 -12.46
C THR A 288 4.37 -20.85 -11.59
N ALA A 289 4.45 -22.15 -11.28
CA ALA A 289 5.55 -22.71 -10.49
C ALA A 289 6.93 -22.31 -11.07
N THR A 290 7.06 -22.30 -12.40
CA THR A 290 8.27 -21.84 -13.09
C THR A 290 8.54 -20.35 -12.89
N ALA A 291 7.53 -19.49 -12.96
CA ALA A 291 7.71 -18.06 -12.74
C ALA A 291 8.10 -17.77 -11.28
N ASP A 292 7.46 -18.45 -10.33
CA ASP A 292 7.77 -18.29 -8.91
C ASP A 292 9.22 -18.70 -8.62
N ALA A 293 9.69 -19.82 -9.19
CA ALA A 293 11.08 -20.24 -9.10
C ALA A 293 12.06 -19.19 -9.67
N GLN A 294 11.74 -18.58 -10.82
CA GLN A 294 12.55 -17.51 -11.40
C GLN A 294 12.62 -16.26 -10.51
N TYR A 295 11.53 -15.92 -9.81
CA TYR A 295 11.55 -14.80 -8.86
C TYR A 295 12.35 -15.10 -7.59
N ILE A 296 12.26 -16.32 -7.07
CA ILE A 296 13.07 -16.75 -5.93
C ILE A 296 14.56 -16.76 -6.31
N GLU A 297 14.90 -17.23 -7.50
CA GLU A 297 16.26 -17.16 -8.03
C GLU A 297 16.74 -15.72 -8.18
N PHE A 298 15.93 -14.83 -8.77
CA PHE A 298 16.22 -13.40 -8.85
C PHE A 298 16.47 -12.78 -7.47
N TYR A 299 15.63 -13.10 -6.49
CA TYR A 299 15.77 -12.62 -5.11
C TYR A 299 17.11 -13.01 -4.50
N ASN A 300 17.48 -14.29 -4.61
CA ASN A 300 18.76 -14.79 -4.09
C ASN A 300 19.95 -14.14 -4.81
N ASN A 301 19.89 -14.04 -6.14
CA ASN A 301 20.94 -13.43 -6.95
C ASN A 301 21.11 -11.93 -6.64
N TYR A 302 20.04 -11.22 -6.29
CA TYR A 302 20.09 -9.81 -5.89
C TYR A 302 20.97 -9.61 -4.65
N TYR A 303 20.71 -10.39 -3.59
CA TYR A 303 21.47 -10.28 -2.35
C TYR A 303 22.88 -10.86 -2.46
N GLN A 304 23.06 -11.94 -3.22
CA GLN A 304 24.40 -12.46 -3.54
C GLN A 304 25.25 -11.39 -4.24
N LYS A 305 24.69 -10.67 -5.23
CA LYS A 305 25.40 -9.60 -5.93
C LYS A 305 25.82 -8.46 -4.98
N LEU A 306 24.99 -8.13 -3.99
CA LEU A 306 25.35 -7.17 -2.95
C LEU A 306 26.50 -7.66 -2.08
N ASP A 307 26.43 -8.92 -1.62
CA ASP A 307 27.45 -9.51 -0.76
C ASP A 307 28.80 -9.58 -1.49
N GLU A 308 28.82 -10.04 -2.75
CA GLU A 308 30.02 -10.03 -3.61
C GLU A 308 30.58 -8.62 -3.82
N PHE A 309 29.70 -7.63 -4.00
CA PHE A 309 30.13 -6.24 -4.14
C PHE A 309 30.79 -5.72 -2.86
N VAL A 310 30.19 -5.95 -1.68
CA VAL A 310 30.76 -5.47 -0.41
C VAL A 310 32.07 -6.19 -0.09
N GLU A 311 32.18 -7.49 -0.34
CA GLU A 311 33.42 -8.25 -0.13
C GLU A 311 34.60 -7.68 -0.95
N LYS A 312 34.32 -7.26 -2.19
CA LYS A 312 35.31 -6.61 -3.07
C LYS A 312 35.70 -5.20 -2.59
N HIS A 313 34.85 -4.54 -1.81
CA HIS A 313 34.99 -3.14 -1.39
C HIS A 313 35.14 -3.03 0.13
N GLN A 314 36.33 -3.38 0.64
CA GLN A 314 36.65 -3.51 2.07
C GLN A 314 36.35 -2.29 2.95
N GLY A 315 36.09 -1.11 2.37
CA GLY A 315 35.64 0.06 3.13
C GLY A 315 34.18 0.02 3.55
N TRP A 316 33.33 -0.74 2.85
CA TRP A 316 31.91 -0.86 3.18
C TRP A 316 31.66 -1.88 4.29
N GLY A 317 30.89 -1.46 5.29
CA GLY A 317 30.31 -2.37 6.28
C GLY A 317 29.09 -3.10 5.72
N ARG A 318 28.77 -4.29 6.24
CA ARG A 318 27.60 -5.08 5.86
C ARG A 318 26.83 -5.53 7.09
N VAL A 319 25.53 -5.25 7.09
CA VAL A 319 24.57 -5.70 8.12
C VAL A 319 23.39 -6.38 7.43
N SER A 320 23.32 -7.72 7.54
CA SER A 320 22.22 -8.49 6.94
C SER A 320 21.22 -8.90 8.01
N ILE A 321 20.02 -8.35 7.91
CA ILE A 321 18.89 -8.62 8.79
C ILE A 321 18.08 -9.77 8.18
N ASN A 322 17.95 -10.86 8.94
CA ASN A 322 17.07 -11.96 8.60
C ASN A 322 15.67 -11.72 9.19
N LEU A 323 14.67 -11.52 8.33
CA LEU A 323 13.29 -11.30 8.75
C LEU A 323 12.58 -12.59 9.20
N ASP A 324 13.22 -13.75 9.00
CA ASP A 324 12.73 -15.05 9.45
C ASP A 324 13.19 -15.41 10.87
N GLU A 325 14.12 -14.63 11.44
CA GLU A 325 14.66 -14.86 12.78
C GLU A 325 13.77 -14.27 13.88
N ASP A 326 13.96 -14.80 15.09
CA ASP A 326 13.31 -14.25 16.27
C ASP A 326 13.71 -12.77 16.45
N PRO A 327 12.74 -11.86 16.71
CA PRO A 327 13.03 -10.44 16.84
C PRO A 327 14.09 -10.10 17.89
N ASP A 328 14.25 -10.91 18.94
CA ASP A 328 15.27 -10.68 19.96
C ASP A 328 16.68 -10.99 19.45
N VAL A 329 16.83 -12.00 18.60
CA VAL A 329 18.10 -12.36 17.95
C VAL A 329 18.52 -11.23 17.01
N THR A 330 17.61 -10.80 16.15
CA THR A 330 17.85 -9.70 15.22
C THR A 330 18.11 -8.37 15.93
N ALA A 331 17.39 -8.09 17.03
CA ALA A 331 17.64 -6.89 17.84
C ALA A 331 19.06 -6.87 18.39
N LYS A 332 19.52 -8.00 18.94
CA LYS A 332 20.88 -8.15 19.48
C LYS A 332 21.94 -7.97 18.39
N GLN A 333 21.76 -8.60 17.22
CA GLN A 333 22.66 -8.42 16.08
C GLN A 333 22.78 -6.93 15.70
N LEU A 334 21.65 -6.24 15.61
CA LEU A 334 21.63 -4.82 15.23
C LEU A 334 22.28 -3.91 16.27
N GLU A 335 22.14 -4.20 17.56
CA GLU A 335 22.87 -3.47 18.61
C GLU A 335 24.38 -3.72 18.52
N GLU A 336 24.80 -4.96 18.25
CA GLU A 336 26.21 -5.30 18.11
C GLU A 336 26.85 -4.62 16.88
N GLU A 337 26.16 -4.64 15.74
CA GLU A 337 26.68 -4.16 14.45
C GLU A 337 26.48 -2.65 14.23
N LEU A 338 25.34 -2.08 14.65
CA LEU A 338 25.00 -0.67 14.43
C LEU A 338 25.08 0.18 15.70
N LYS A 339 25.34 -0.41 16.87
CA LYS A 339 25.36 0.30 18.18
C LYS A 339 24.07 1.06 18.48
N LEU A 340 22.94 0.54 17.98
CA LEU A 340 21.61 1.10 18.18
C LEU A 340 20.82 0.26 19.18
N PRO A 341 19.92 0.83 20.00
CA PRO A 341 19.28 0.10 21.08
C PRO A 341 18.41 -1.08 20.62
N GLN A 342 18.58 -2.27 21.22
CA GLN A 342 17.76 -3.46 20.92
C GLN A 342 16.26 -3.19 21.02
N LYS A 343 15.86 -2.42 22.03
CA LYS A 343 14.46 -2.07 22.28
C LYS A 343 13.81 -1.47 21.03
N CYS A 344 14.54 -0.64 20.29
CA CYS A 344 14.00 -0.01 19.10
C CYS A 344 13.67 -0.97 17.97
N TRP A 345 14.44 -2.05 17.81
CA TRP A 345 14.10 -3.07 16.83
C TRP A 345 12.84 -3.82 17.25
N LYS A 346 12.75 -4.23 18.52
CA LYS A 346 11.57 -4.91 19.07
C LYS A 346 10.32 -4.05 18.95
N ASP A 347 10.43 -2.76 19.25
CA ASP A 347 9.35 -1.77 19.14
C ASP A 347 8.94 -1.58 17.67
N ALA A 348 9.90 -1.45 16.76
CA ALA A 348 9.64 -1.35 15.32
C ALA A 348 8.94 -2.60 14.76
N VAL A 349 9.38 -3.79 15.19
CA VAL A 349 8.81 -5.10 14.84
C VAL A 349 7.51 -5.39 15.60
N LYS A 350 7.12 -4.64 16.61
CA LYS A 350 5.77 -4.72 17.17
C LYS A 350 4.83 -3.68 16.57
N GLY A 351 5.39 -2.72 15.82
CA GLY A 351 4.72 -1.48 15.49
C GLY A 351 4.52 -0.57 16.72
N GLU A 352 5.04 -0.94 17.89
CA GLU A 352 4.94 -0.18 19.14
C GLU A 352 5.97 0.97 19.12
N MET A 353 5.81 1.99 18.27
CA MET A 353 6.52 3.24 18.59
C MET A 353 5.93 3.77 19.89
N ALA A 354 6.78 3.97 20.90
CA ALA A 354 6.39 4.49 22.20
C ALA A 354 5.94 5.96 22.06
N ASP A 355 4.66 6.16 21.73
CA ASP A 355 3.97 7.35 22.20
C ASP A 355 3.59 7.05 23.66
N ALA A 356 3.84 7.99 24.58
CA ALA A 356 3.75 7.82 26.03
C ALA A 356 2.35 7.42 26.60
N ALA A 357 1.38 7.08 25.74
CA ALA A 357 0.01 6.74 26.11
C ALA A 357 -0.33 5.33 25.58
N GLY A 358 0.06 4.30 26.34
CA GLY A 358 -0.06 2.88 25.99
C GLY A 358 -1.43 2.44 25.44
N SER A 359 -1.54 2.36 24.12
CA SER A 359 -2.73 1.85 23.42
C SER A 359 -2.36 1.07 22.17
N ALA A 360 -2.73 -0.22 22.18
CA ALA A 360 -2.89 -1.16 21.07
C ALA A 360 -1.67 -1.42 20.15
N ARG A 361 -1.42 -2.72 19.88
CA ARG A 361 -0.50 -3.19 18.82
C ARG A 361 -0.79 -2.42 17.53
N ARG A 362 0.15 -1.61 17.04
CA ARG A 362 0.02 -1.04 15.70
C ARG A 362 0.26 -2.18 14.72
N PRO A 363 -0.67 -2.47 13.79
CA PRO A 363 -0.41 -3.46 12.77
C PRO A 363 0.89 -3.11 12.05
N MET A 364 1.78 -4.10 12.02
CA MET A 364 3.20 -3.86 11.83
C MET A 364 3.55 -3.41 10.40
N ASP A 365 2.62 -3.51 9.45
CA ASP A 365 2.81 -3.03 8.10
C ASP A 365 1.59 -2.22 7.66
N ILE A 366 1.81 -1.14 6.92
CA ILE A 366 0.79 -0.53 6.08
C ILE A 366 0.42 -1.64 5.09
N SER A 367 -0.64 -2.36 5.41
CA SER A 367 -1.11 -3.43 4.59
C SER A 367 -1.95 -2.86 3.47
N PHE A 368 -1.63 -3.27 2.26
CA PHE A 368 -2.28 -2.81 1.05
C PHE A 368 -3.34 -3.81 0.58
N PRO A 369 -4.39 -3.34 -0.10
CA PRO A 369 -4.66 -1.94 -0.43
C PRO A 369 -5.07 -1.10 0.81
N ILE A 370 -4.85 0.22 0.74
CA ILE A 370 -5.49 1.17 1.66
C ILE A 370 -6.80 1.62 1.02
N LEU A 371 -7.92 1.32 1.65
CA LEU A 371 -9.23 1.83 1.26
C LEU A 371 -9.55 3.08 2.10
N VAL A 372 -9.60 4.23 1.45
CA VAL A 372 -10.03 5.48 2.09
C VAL A 372 -11.56 5.52 2.09
N THR A 373 -12.15 5.30 3.26
CA THR A 373 -13.62 5.25 3.45
C THR A 373 -14.24 6.61 3.75
N SER A 374 -13.48 7.69 3.71
CA SER A 374 -14.02 9.04 3.87
C SER A 374 -15.03 9.37 2.78
N LEU A 375 -16.20 9.89 3.18
CA LEU A 375 -17.16 10.49 2.24
C LEU A 375 -16.53 11.68 1.50
N PRO A 376 -17.05 12.05 0.32
CA PRO A 376 -16.68 13.30 -0.34
C PRO A 376 -16.78 14.48 0.63
N LYS A 377 -15.82 15.40 0.54
CA LYS A 377 -15.65 16.56 1.44
C LYS A 377 -15.19 16.24 2.89
N SER A 378 -14.87 14.99 3.20
CA SER A 378 -14.23 14.58 4.48
C SER A 378 -12.71 14.41 4.36
N GLY A 379 -12.06 15.01 3.35
CA GLY A 379 -10.61 14.94 3.18
C GLY A 379 -10.10 13.76 2.33
N ALA A 380 -10.95 13.11 1.52
CA ALA A 380 -10.51 12.01 0.64
C ALA A 380 -9.38 12.42 -0.34
N ALA A 381 -9.46 13.59 -0.97
CA ALA A 381 -8.36 14.09 -1.81
C ALA A 381 -7.13 14.53 -1.00
N THR A 382 -7.32 14.99 0.25
CA THR A 382 -6.20 15.27 1.16
C THR A 382 -5.46 13.98 1.50
N ALA A 383 -6.19 12.90 1.80
CA ALA A 383 -5.62 11.57 2.01
C ALA A 383 -4.89 11.08 0.76
N GLN A 384 -5.50 11.19 -0.43
CA GLN A 384 -4.81 10.83 -1.67
C GLN A 384 -3.51 11.58 -1.87
N GLN A 385 -3.52 12.90 -1.67
CA GLN A 385 -2.32 13.73 -1.81
C GLN A 385 -1.25 13.32 -0.81
N TYR A 386 -1.65 13.03 0.44
CA TYR A 386 -0.75 12.58 1.48
C TYR A 386 -0.06 11.27 1.09
N PHE A 387 -0.82 10.26 0.66
CA PHE A 387 -0.27 8.99 0.22
C PHE A 387 0.51 9.10 -1.10
N ALA A 388 0.05 9.88 -2.07
CA ALA A 388 0.80 10.17 -3.30
C ALA A 388 2.12 10.88 -3.01
N CYS A 389 2.14 11.76 -2.01
CA CYS A 389 3.33 12.44 -1.51
C CYS A 389 4.25 11.47 -0.77
N GLY A 390 3.75 10.53 0.04
CA GLY A 390 4.59 9.57 0.77
C GLY A 390 5.10 8.41 -0.08
N LEU A 391 4.20 7.77 -0.83
CA LEU A 391 4.41 6.52 -1.57
C LEU A 391 4.73 6.73 -3.07
N GLY A 392 4.57 7.96 -3.57
CA GLY A 392 4.77 8.29 -4.99
C GLY A 392 3.47 8.44 -5.78
N GLY A 393 3.46 9.32 -6.78
CA GLY A 393 2.23 9.84 -7.41
C GLY A 393 1.37 8.85 -8.22
N TRP A 394 1.80 7.60 -8.42
CA TRP A 394 1.01 6.56 -9.09
C TRP A 394 0.39 5.55 -8.11
N THR A 395 0.76 5.62 -6.84
CA THR A 395 0.33 4.64 -5.83
C THR A 395 -1.00 5.02 -5.18
N ALA A 396 -1.51 6.23 -5.37
CA ALA A 396 -2.76 6.68 -4.76
C ALA A 396 -3.72 7.27 -5.82
N ALA A 397 -4.89 6.64 -5.96
CA ALA A 397 -5.94 7.07 -6.88
C ALA A 397 -7.03 7.86 -6.13
N HIS A 398 -7.58 8.88 -6.79
CA HIS A 398 -8.68 9.70 -6.29
C HIS A 398 -9.76 9.82 -7.35
N GLN A 399 -10.96 9.31 -7.06
CA GLN A 399 -12.16 9.31 -7.90
C GLN A 399 -12.05 8.54 -9.23
N TRP A 400 -10.90 8.60 -9.89
CA TRP A 400 -10.61 8.04 -11.20
C TRP A 400 -9.42 7.11 -11.15
N THR A 401 -9.42 6.13 -12.04
CA THR A 401 -8.34 5.19 -12.20
C THR A 401 -8.22 4.74 -13.64
N THR A 402 -7.02 4.34 -14.04
CA THR A 402 -6.74 3.77 -15.35
C THR A 402 -6.76 2.24 -15.22
N PRO A 403 -7.67 1.52 -15.89
CA PRO A 403 -7.74 0.07 -15.79
C PRO A 403 -6.43 -0.62 -16.20
N SER A 404 -6.11 -1.76 -15.59
CA SER A 404 -4.83 -2.47 -15.81
C SER A 404 -4.63 -2.95 -17.25
N ASP A 405 -5.73 -3.12 -17.98
CA ASP A 405 -5.73 -3.59 -19.37
C ASP A 405 -5.42 -2.45 -20.36
N SER A 406 -5.10 -1.26 -19.85
CA SER A 406 -4.64 -0.15 -20.67
C SER A 406 -3.29 -0.49 -21.29
N THR A 407 -3.25 -0.52 -22.63
CA THR A 407 -2.02 -0.68 -23.39
C THR A 407 -1.69 0.64 -24.11
N PRO A 408 -0.43 0.87 -24.53
CA PRO A 408 -0.12 2.01 -25.39
C PRO A 408 -0.97 2.05 -26.66
N ASP A 409 -1.30 0.87 -27.20
CA ASP A 409 -2.11 0.71 -28.43
C ASP A 409 -3.62 0.82 -28.18
N ASN A 410 -4.05 0.69 -26.92
CA ASN A 410 -5.43 0.86 -26.48
C ASN A 410 -5.45 1.59 -25.12
N PRO A 411 -5.19 2.90 -25.10
CA PRO A 411 -5.22 3.67 -23.86
C PRO A 411 -6.67 3.69 -23.37
N LEU A 412 -6.98 2.83 -22.40
CA LEU A 412 -8.30 2.83 -21.78
C LEU A 412 -8.52 4.19 -21.13
N ARG A 413 -9.73 4.73 -21.33
CA ARG A 413 -10.14 5.98 -20.69
C ARG A 413 -10.15 5.78 -19.18
N ASP A 414 -9.78 6.83 -18.45
CA ASP A 414 -9.95 6.83 -17.01
C ASP A 414 -11.43 6.54 -16.68
N VAL A 415 -11.63 5.56 -15.80
CA VAL A 415 -12.95 5.18 -15.31
C VAL A 415 -13.06 5.62 -13.86
N PRO A 416 -14.26 6.01 -13.38
CA PRO A 416 -14.44 6.25 -11.97
C PRO A 416 -14.20 4.98 -11.18
N ILE A 417 -13.50 5.10 -10.05
CA ILE A 417 -13.14 3.94 -9.21
C ILE A 417 -14.40 3.18 -8.83
N GLY A 418 -15.41 3.87 -8.27
CA GLY A 418 -16.66 3.22 -7.87
C GLY A 418 -17.41 2.52 -9.02
N GLN A 419 -17.26 2.98 -10.26
CA GLN A 419 -17.85 2.29 -11.42
C GLN A 419 -17.16 0.94 -11.65
N CYS A 420 -15.83 0.93 -11.62
CA CYS A 420 -15.05 -0.29 -11.76
C CYS A 420 -15.33 -1.27 -10.61
N LEU A 421 -15.33 -0.78 -9.37
CA LEU A 421 -15.66 -1.58 -8.20
C LEU A 421 -17.05 -2.20 -8.30
N GLN A 422 -18.06 -1.41 -8.70
CA GLN A 422 -19.42 -1.91 -8.89
C GLN A 422 -19.48 -3.02 -9.95
N GLN A 423 -18.73 -2.88 -11.05
CA GLN A 423 -18.69 -3.88 -12.11
C GLN A 423 -18.05 -5.17 -11.62
N ASN A 424 -16.89 -5.09 -10.95
CA ASN A 424 -16.22 -6.25 -10.38
C ASN A 424 -17.07 -6.97 -9.35
N PHE A 425 -17.69 -6.21 -8.47
CA PHE A 425 -18.56 -6.72 -7.43
C PHE A 425 -19.76 -7.49 -8.00
N LYS A 426 -20.34 -7.00 -9.11
CA LYS A 426 -21.45 -7.67 -9.82
C LYS A 426 -21.03 -8.88 -10.65
N ILE A 427 -19.86 -8.83 -11.31
CA ILE A 427 -19.44 -9.84 -12.29
C ILE A 427 -18.75 -11.03 -11.61
N ASP A 428 -17.87 -10.80 -10.63
CA ASP A 428 -16.96 -11.82 -10.10
C ASP A 428 -17.36 -12.30 -8.70
N HIS A 429 -18.67 -12.30 -8.42
CA HIS A 429 -19.26 -12.83 -7.18
C HIS A 429 -18.48 -12.43 -5.90
N LYS A 430 -18.18 -11.14 -5.75
CA LYS A 430 -17.56 -10.61 -4.51
C LYS A 430 -16.13 -11.12 -4.22
N LYS A 431 -15.38 -11.62 -5.21
CA LYS A 431 -14.00 -12.14 -4.97
C LYS A 431 -12.97 -11.02 -4.87
N ASP A 432 -12.51 -10.44 -5.98
CA ASP A 432 -11.50 -9.37 -5.97
C ASP A 432 -12.13 -8.05 -6.41
N VAL A 433 -12.43 -7.17 -5.47
CA VAL A 433 -13.16 -5.92 -5.75
C VAL A 433 -12.33 -4.92 -6.57
N PHE A 434 -10.99 -4.95 -6.51
CA PHE A 434 -10.12 -4.02 -7.26
C PHE A 434 -9.58 -4.59 -8.57
N LYS A 435 -9.89 -5.85 -8.88
CA LYS A 435 -9.41 -6.54 -10.09
C LYS A 435 -9.61 -5.70 -11.35
N GLY A 436 -8.53 -5.39 -12.04
CA GLY A 436 -8.62 -4.63 -13.29
C GLY A 436 -8.91 -3.13 -13.13
N CYS A 437 -9.15 -2.63 -11.91
CA CYS A 437 -9.40 -1.21 -11.68
C CYS A 437 -8.13 -0.37 -11.76
N GLY A 438 -6.95 -0.95 -11.96
CA GLY A 438 -5.69 -0.23 -12.05
C GLY A 438 -4.69 -0.70 -11.02
N HIS A 439 -3.69 0.13 -10.74
CA HIS A 439 -2.49 -0.24 -9.99
C HIS A 439 -2.28 0.61 -8.73
N ALA A 440 -3.33 1.30 -8.29
CA ALA A 440 -3.23 2.07 -7.06
C ALA A 440 -3.12 1.13 -5.85
N ARG A 441 -2.30 1.57 -4.90
CA ARG A 441 -2.17 0.97 -3.56
C ARG A 441 -3.13 1.62 -2.59
N VAL A 442 -3.47 2.89 -2.81
CA VAL A 442 -4.42 3.68 -2.01
C VAL A 442 -5.58 4.10 -2.90
N TRP A 443 -6.80 3.76 -2.48
CA TRP A 443 -8.02 4.03 -3.23
C TRP A 443 -8.88 5.00 -2.43
N SER A 444 -9.08 6.19 -2.97
CA SER A 444 -9.81 7.26 -2.30
C SER A 444 -10.90 7.86 -3.18
N ASP A 445 -11.91 8.42 -2.51
CA ASP A 445 -13.13 8.90 -3.16
C ASP A 445 -13.70 7.84 -4.10
N VAL A 446 -13.88 6.63 -3.56
CA VAL A 446 -14.29 5.44 -4.33
C VAL A 446 -15.78 5.44 -4.69
N GLY A 447 -16.48 6.54 -4.44
CA GLY A 447 -17.88 6.73 -4.85
C GLY A 447 -18.01 6.89 -6.36
N PHE A 448 -19.16 6.53 -6.89
CA PHE A 448 -19.51 6.73 -8.28
C PHE A 448 -20.91 7.28 -8.39
N MET A 449 -21.05 8.48 -8.96
CA MET A 449 -22.35 9.09 -9.16
C MET A 449 -22.38 9.86 -10.48
N ARG A 450 -23.40 9.65 -11.29
CA ARG A 450 -23.80 10.54 -12.38
C ARG A 450 -25.33 10.60 -12.37
N SER A 451 -25.93 11.78 -12.32
CA SER A 451 -27.40 11.97 -12.37
C SER A 451 -27.76 12.88 -13.57
N THR A 452 -29.02 13.02 -14.00
CA THR A 452 -30.19 13.55 -13.26
C THR A 452 -31.31 12.56 -12.91
N GLN A 453 -31.16 11.25 -13.10
CA GLN A 453 -32.13 10.20 -12.67
C GLN A 453 -31.40 8.84 -12.61
N GLY A 454 -30.34 8.77 -11.80
CA GLY A 454 -29.45 7.61 -11.68
C GLY A 454 -28.20 7.74 -12.57
N LYS A 455 -27.05 7.10 -12.27
CA LYS A 455 -26.65 6.08 -11.29
C LYS A 455 -25.84 6.68 -10.14
N CYS A 456 -25.95 6.06 -8.98
CA CYS A 456 -25.20 6.37 -7.77
C CYS A 456 -24.78 5.06 -7.10
N TYR A 457 -23.55 4.98 -6.62
CA TYR A 457 -22.99 3.82 -5.93
C TYR A 457 -21.84 4.27 -5.05
N TYR A 458 -21.95 3.99 -3.75
CA TYR A 458 -20.89 4.25 -2.79
C TYR A 458 -20.55 2.91 -2.13
N PRO A 459 -19.44 2.26 -2.53
CA PRO A 459 -19.15 0.90 -2.09
C PRO A 459 -19.06 0.78 -0.56
N THR A 460 -18.63 1.84 0.11
CA THR A 460 -18.49 1.89 1.56
C THR A 460 -19.83 2.04 2.31
N LEU A 461 -20.93 2.28 1.59
CA LEU A 461 -22.31 2.20 2.12
C LEU A 461 -22.95 0.84 1.86
N ASP A 462 -22.32 -0.05 1.10
CA ASP A 462 -22.80 -1.39 0.77
C ASP A 462 -22.11 -2.41 1.70
N GLU A 463 -22.88 -3.05 2.60
CA GLU A 463 -22.32 -4.01 3.59
C GLU A 463 -21.66 -5.20 2.90
N ASP A 464 -22.32 -5.72 1.87
CA ASP A 464 -21.80 -6.86 1.13
C ASP A 464 -20.49 -6.53 0.41
N PHE A 465 -20.32 -5.28 -0.05
CA PHE A 465 -19.05 -4.83 -0.62
C PHE A 465 -17.95 -4.79 0.44
N MET A 466 -18.24 -4.24 1.62
CA MET A 466 -17.26 -4.14 2.69
C MET A 466 -16.82 -5.54 3.17
N ASP A 467 -17.76 -6.49 3.29
CA ASP A 467 -17.44 -7.88 3.62
C ASP A 467 -16.62 -8.56 2.52
N ALA A 468 -16.95 -8.32 1.25
CA ALA A 468 -16.15 -8.81 0.13
C ALA A 468 -14.71 -8.28 0.18
N PHE A 469 -14.56 -7.00 0.50
CA PHE A 469 -13.27 -6.35 0.66
C PHE A 469 -12.45 -6.98 1.80
N ALA A 470 -13.03 -7.15 2.98
CA ALA A 470 -12.35 -7.78 4.12
C ALA A 470 -12.00 -9.25 3.85
N ASN A 471 -12.90 -10.01 3.22
CA ASN A 471 -12.65 -11.41 2.91
C ASN A 471 -11.48 -11.61 1.93
N TYR A 472 -11.34 -10.72 0.94
CA TYR A 472 -10.25 -10.82 -0.03
C TYR A 472 -8.95 -10.17 0.45
N TYR A 473 -9.05 -9.11 1.25
CA TYR A 473 -7.91 -8.40 1.82
C TYR A 473 -7.99 -8.37 3.35
N PRO A 474 -7.83 -9.53 4.03
CA PRO A 474 -8.05 -9.65 5.48
C PRO A 474 -7.09 -8.81 6.32
N HIS A 475 -5.99 -8.35 5.73
CA HIS A 475 -5.01 -7.50 6.38
C HIS A 475 -5.05 -6.05 5.91
N ALA A 476 -5.90 -5.66 4.95
CA ALA A 476 -5.88 -4.31 4.38
C ALA A 476 -6.04 -3.18 5.41
N THR A 477 -5.67 -1.98 4.99
CA THR A 477 -5.85 -0.77 5.80
C THR A 477 -7.13 -0.03 5.42
N ILE A 478 -7.96 0.26 6.40
CA ILE A 478 -9.08 1.20 6.33
C ILE A 478 -8.60 2.55 6.83
N PHE A 479 -8.58 3.54 5.95
CA PHE A 479 -8.23 4.91 6.31
C PHE A 479 -9.50 5.78 6.31
N HIS A 480 -9.83 6.37 7.45
CA HIS A 480 -11.05 7.15 7.63
C HIS A 480 -10.73 8.56 8.16
N ALA A 481 -10.56 9.52 7.25
CA ALA A 481 -10.56 10.92 7.64
C ALA A 481 -11.98 11.37 8.01
N VAL A 482 -12.12 11.96 9.19
CA VAL A 482 -13.39 12.43 9.78
C VAL A 482 -13.39 13.95 9.95
N ARG A 483 -14.58 14.54 9.91
CA ARG A 483 -14.81 15.97 10.11
C ARG A 483 -16.01 16.15 11.03
N ASP A 484 -16.14 17.31 11.67
CA ASP A 484 -17.42 17.69 12.29
C ASP A 484 -18.56 17.61 11.26
N ALA A 485 -19.70 17.02 11.66
CA ALA A 485 -20.81 16.73 10.75
C ALA A 485 -21.42 18.02 10.15
N LYS A 486 -21.48 19.10 10.93
CA LYS A 486 -22.00 20.40 10.48
C LYS A 486 -21.06 21.05 9.48
N GLU A 487 -19.75 21.02 9.75
CA GLU A 487 -18.76 21.49 8.79
C GLU A 487 -18.75 20.68 7.50
N TRP A 488 -18.88 19.35 7.61
CA TRP A 488 -18.99 18.47 6.46
C TRP A 488 -20.20 18.83 5.60
N LEU A 489 -21.40 18.95 6.19
CA LEU A 489 -22.62 19.32 5.49
C LEU A 489 -22.48 20.70 4.83
N THR A 490 -21.87 21.67 5.52
CA THR A 490 -21.60 22.99 4.95
C THR A 490 -20.73 22.87 3.70
N SER A 491 -19.70 22.02 3.73
CA SER A 491 -18.79 21.78 2.59
C SER A 491 -19.47 21.05 1.42
N THR A 492 -20.40 20.12 1.69
CA THR A 492 -21.12 19.39 0.64
C THR A 492 -22.15 20.27 -0.08
N LYS A 493 -22.80 21.19 0.65
CA LYS A 493 -23.75 22.18 0.09
C LYS A 493 -23.13 23.10 -0.96
N VAL A 494 -21.86 23.50 -0.80
CA VAL A 494 -21.13 24.30 -1.80
C VAL A 494 -21.13 23.64 -3.18
N THR A 495 -21.05 22.30 -3.20
CA THR A 495 -21.05 21.50 -4.44
C THR A 495 -22.41 20.88 -4.79
N LYS A 496 -23.47 21.28 -4.07
CA LYS A 496 -24.83 20.73 -4.19
C LYS A 496 -24.88 19.20 -4.12
N LEU A 497 -24.02 18.61 -3.29
CA LEU A 497 -23.94 17.14 -3.18
C LEU A 497 -25.19 16.54 -2.51
N PRO A 498 -25.75 17.12 -1.42
CA PRO A 498 -27.01 16.64 -0.85
C PRO A 498 -28.13 16.54 -1.89
N GLU A 499 -28.34 17.60 -2.67
CA GLU A 499 -29.36 17.63 -3.73
C GLU A 499 -29.11 16.57 -4.80
N ARG A 500 -27.85 16.34 -5.16
CA ARG A 500 -27.48 15.32 -6.16
C ARG A 500 -27.64 13.90 -5.64
N TRP A 501 -27.34 13.67 -4.36
CA TRP A 501 -27.53 12.38 -3.70
C TRP A 501 -29.03 12.07 -3.58
N SER A 502 -29.81 13.00 -3.04
CA SER A 502 -31.26 12.84 -2.88
C SER A 502 -32.00 12.71 -4.22
N ALA A 503 -31.55 13.40 -5.28
CA ALA A 503 -32.20 13.32 -6.59
C ALA A 503 -31.89 12.05 -7.40
N ALA A 504 -30.92 11.22 -6.97
CA ALA A 504 -30.52 10.05 -7.73
C ALA A 504 -31.28 8.79 -7.26
N GLU A 505 -32.10 8.21 -8.15
CA GLU A 505 -32.97 7.04 -7.90
C GLU A 505 -32.30 5.81 -7.25
N ASN A 506 -30.96 5.73 -7.27
CA ASN A 506 -30.21 4.58 -6.77
C ASN A 506 -29.14 4.96 -5.73
N CYS A 507 -29.20 6.16 -5.11
CA CYS A 507 -28.32 6.53 -3.99
C CYS A 507 -28.81 5.88 -2.68
N VAL A 508 -28.86 4.56 -2.62
CA VAL A 508 -29.30 3.83 -1.41
C VAL A 508 -28.41 4.22 -0.23
N GLY A 509 -29.06 4.57 0.89
CA GLY A 509 -28.42 4.91 2.16
C GLY A 509 -28.21 6.40 2.40
N PHE A 510 -28.37 7.27 1.40
CA PHE A 510 -28.34 8.72 1.60
C PHE A 510 -29.73 9.27 1.98
N PRO A 511 -29.80 10.39 2.74
CA PRO A 511 -31.05 11.10 3.01
C PRO A 511 -31.83 11.56 1.76
N ASP A 512 -33.16 11.45 1.80
CA ASP A 512 -34.05 11.84 0.69
C ASP A 512 -34.34 13.35 0.65
N ASP A 513 -34.30 14.04 1.80
CA ASP A 513 -34.52 15.49 1.87
C ASP A 513 -33.17 16.23 2.02
N PRO A 514 -32.71 16.97 0.99
CA PRO A 514 -31.46 17.72 1.06
C PRO A 514 -31.54 18.95 1.98
N THR A 515 -32.73 19.35 2.44
CA THR A 515 -32.97 20.55 3.25
C THR A 515 -32.99 20.27 4.75
N GLU A 516 -33.27 19.03 5.17
CA GLU A 516 -33.33 18.64 6.57
C GLU A 516 -31.93 18.41 7.15
N GLU A 517 -31.27 19.48 7.61
CA GLU A 517 -29.88 19.44 8.08
C GLU A 517 -29.62 18.39 9.17
N ALA A 518 -30.57 18.22 10.10
CA ALA A 518 -30.46 17.24 11.18
C ALA A 518 -30.29 15.82 10.64
N MET A 519 -31.06 15.44 9.62
CA MET A 519 -30.98 14.12 8.97
C MET A 519 -29.60 13.89 8.34
N TRP A 520 -28.99 14.92 7.76
CA TRP A 520 -27.66 14.84 7.18
C TRP A 520 -26.55 14.75 8.23
N HIS A 521 -26.68 15.47 9.35
CA HIS A 521 -25.77 15.32 10.47
C HIS A 521 -25.81 13.90 11.05
N ASP A 522 -27.02 13.38 11.27
CA ASP A 522 -27.21 12.02 11.78
C ASP A 522 -26.71 10.98 10.78
N PHE A 523 -26.97 11.14 9.49
CA PHE A 523 -26.42 10.29 8.44
C PHE A 523 -24.90 10.23 8.50
N TYR A 524 -24.22 11.38 8.57
CA TYR A 524 -22.76 11.43 8.63
C TYR A 524 -22.21 10.71 9.87
N ASN A 525 -22.77 11.02 11.04
CA ASN A 525 -22.36 10.40 12.30
C ASN A 525 -22.60 8.90 12.29
N ASN A 526 -23.78 8.45 11.82
CA ASN A 526 -24.11 7.03 11.70
C ASN A 526 -23.21 6.31 10.70
N TYR A 527 -22.86 6.95 9.60
CA TYR A 527 -21.90 6.43 8.63
C TYR A 527 -20.52 6.20 9.26
N THR A 528 -19.98 7.19 9.96
CA THR A 528 -18.70 7.06 10.67
C THR A 528 -18.77 5.95 11.73
N GLN A 529 -19.86 5.86 12.49
CA GLN A 529 -20.05 4.77 13.46
C GLN A 529 -20.12 3.40 12.80
N ARG A 530 -20.72 3.29 11.62
CA ARG A 530 -20.75 2.04 10.84
C ARG A 530 -19.36 1.61 10.39
N ILE A 531 -18.53 2.54 9.91
CA ILE A 531 -17.13 2.24 9.56
C ILE A 531 -16.34 1.78 10.79
N ARG A 532 -16.50 2.44 11.94
CA ARG A 532 -15.89 2.02 13.21
C ARG A 532 -16.31 0.60 13.62
N LYS A 533 -17.61 0.29 13.54
CA LYS A 533 -18.15 -1.05 13.83
C LYS A 533 -17.59 -2.12 12.89
N PHE A 534 -17.54 -1.83 11.59
CA PHE A 534 -16.96 -2.73 10.59
C PHE A 534 -15.48 -3.00 10.86
N ALA A 535 -14.69 -1.96 11.18
CA ALA A 535 -13.29 -2.12 11.55
C ALA A 535 -13.13 -2.98 12.82
N ALA A 536 -13.95 -2.74 13.84
CA ALA A 536 -13.92 -3.50 15.10
C ALA A 536 -14.28 -4.99 14.91
N SER A 537 -15.13 -5.33 13.92
CA SER A 537 -15.45 -6.74 13.61
C SER A 537 -14.39 -7.44 12.77
N HIS A 538 -13.42 -6.71 12.22
CA HIS A 538 -12.36 -7.23 11.35
C HIS A 538 -10.98 -6.92 11.92
N VAL A 539 -10.67 -7.49 13.11
CA VAL A 539 -9.45 -7.20 13.89
C VAL A 539 -8.12 -7.48 13.17
N ASN A 540 -8.14 -8.24 12.07
CA ASN A 540 -6.96 -8.50 11.25
C ASN A 540 -6.61 -7.34 10.31
N MET A 541 -7.57 -6.43 10.07
CA MET A 541 -7.39 -5.24 9.27
C MET A 541 -6.85 -4.09 10.12
N THR A 542 -6.14 -3.17 9.47
CA THR A 542 -5.67 -1.95 10.12
C THR A 542 -6.73 -0.87 10.00
N TYR A 543 -7.16 -0.26 11.11
CA TYR A 543 -8.05 0.89 11.09
C TYR A 543 -7.36 2.16 11.59
N ILE A 544 -7.37 3.19 10.75
CA ILE A 544 -6.77 4.49 11.05
C ILE A 544 -7.84 5.55 10.84
N GLU A 545 -8.26 6.17 11.93
CA GLU A 545 -9.14 7.34 11.90
C GLU A 545 -8.35 8.60 12.20
N ILE A 546 -8.48 9.62 11.35
CA ILE A 546 -7.76 10.89 11.52
C ILE A 546 -8.74 12.05 11.43
N PRO A 547 -8.81 12.92 12.45
CA PRO A 547 -9.59 14.15 12.34
C PRO A 547 -8.96 15.06 11.27
N LEU A 548 -9.79 15.65 10.42
CA LEU A 548 -9.37 16.60 9.38
C LEU A 548 -9.03 17.96 10.02
N THR A 549 -7.94 17.97 10.79
CA THR A 549 -7.37 19.07 11.56
C THR A 549 -5.89 19.21 11.21
N ASP A 550 -5.25 20.28 11.67
CA ASP A 550 -3.82 20.51 11.46
C ASP A 550 -2.94 19.45 12.16
N ASP A 551 -3.37 18.98 13.33
CA ASP A 551 -2.68 17.92 14.10
C ASP A 551 -2.75 16.56 13.42
N GLY A 552 -3.75 16.34 12.55
CA GLY A 552 -3.89 15.11 11.78
C GLY A 552 -2.63 14.78 10.97
N ALA A 553 -1.91 15.81 10.48
CA ALA A 553 -0.67 15.63 9.76
C ALA A 553 0.46 15.03 10.62
N GLN A 554 0.52 15.39 11.91
CA GLN A 554 1.53 14.89 12.84
C GLN A 554 1.24 13.44 13.23
N HIS A 555 -0.01 13.10 13.51
CA HIS A 555 -0.44 11.72 13.76
C HIS A 555 -0.15 10.83 12.55
N LEU A 556 -0.40 11.32 11.35
CA LEU A 556 -0.09 10.59 10.13
C LEU A 556 1.41 10.36 9.95
N GLN A 557 2.26 11.32 10.34
CA GLN A 557 3.71 11.14 10.36
C GLN A 557 4.13 10.08 11.38
N SER A 558 3.51 10.01 12.55
CA SER A 558 3.84 8.98 13.54
C SER A 558 3.40 7.58 13.09
N ILE A 559 2.28 7.48 12.36
CA ILE A 559 1.75 6.20 11.85
C ILE A 559 2.51 5.72 10.62
N PHE A 560 2.62 6.58 9.60
CA PHE A 560 3.12 6.21 8.27
C PHE A 560 4.57 6.63 8.01
N GLY A 561 5.11 7.57 8.80
CA GLY A 561 6.44 8.12 8.60
C GLY A 561 6.55 9.18 7.50
N PHE A 562 5.45 9.55 6.82
CA PHE A 562 5.52 10.60 5.80
C PHE A 562 5.47 11.98 6.44
N HIS A 563 6.12 12.94 5.79
CA HIS A 563 6.27 14.28 6.32
C HIS A 563 4.91 15.01 6.46
N PRO A 564 4.65 15.79 7.53
CA PRO A 564 3.36 16.48 7.76
C PRO A 564 2.91 17.39 6.61
N LYS A 565 3.83 18.10 5.96
CA LYS A 565 3.58 18.88 4.71
C LYS A 565 2.94 18.09 3.55
N CYS A 566 2.93 16.75 3.58
CA CYS A 566 2.17 15.95 2.62
C CYS A 566 0.64 16.06 2.82
N TRP A 567 0.20 16.50 4.01
CA TRP A 567 -1.20 16.69 4.35
C TRP A 567 -1.65 18.13 4.04
N GLY A 568 -2.75 18.30 3.29
CA GLY A 568 -3.52 19.55 3.21
C GLY A 568 -2.97 20.69 2.34
N THR A 569 -1.78 20.57 1.74
CA THR A 569 -1.09 21.72 1.11
C THR A 569 -1.72 22.29 -0.18
N LYS A 570 -2.67 21.60 -0.82
CA LYS A 570 -3.30 22.11 -2.06
C LYS A 570 -4.75 22.59 -1.91
N MET A 571 -5.55 22.06 -0.99
CA MET A 571 -6.96 22.47 -0.93
C MET A 571 -7.17 23.85 -0.31
N ALA A 572 -6.29 24.31 0.58
CA ALA A 572 -6.43 25.62 1.21
C ALA A 572 -6.30 26.79 0.21
N ARG A 573 -5.58 26.60 -0.91
CA ARG A 573 -5.35 27.68 -1.91
C ARG A 573 -6.46 27.85 -2.95
N GLU A 574 -7.38 26.89 -3.10
CA GLU A 574 -8.48 26.98 -4.08
C GLU A 574 -9.81 27.42 -3.45
N ILE A 575 -9.88 27.63 -2.14
CA ILE A 575 -11.07 28.15 -1.46
C ILE A 575 -11.00 29.68 -1.24
N ASP A 576 -9.81 30.27 -1.32
CA ASP A 576 -9.57 31.72 -1.19
C ASP A 576 -9.40 32.45 -2.55
N GLN A 577 -9.72 31.80 -3.68
CA GLN A 577 -9.82 32.39 -5.02
C GLN A 577 -11.18 32.09 -5.62
#